data_AF-A0A0S6WX05-F1
#
_entry.id   AF-A0A0S6WX05-F1
#
_cell.length_a   1.000
_cell.length_b   1.000
_cell.length_c   1.000
_cell.angle_alpha   90.00
_cell.angle_beta   90.00
_cell.angle_gamma   90.00
#
_symmetry.space_group_name_H-M   'P 1'
#
loop_
_entity.id
_entity.type
_entity.pdbx_description
1 polymer ?
#
loop_
_entity_poly.entity_id
_entity_poly.type
_entity_poly.pdbx_seq_one_letter_code
_entity_poly.pdbx_strand_id
1 'polypeptide(L)'
;MSQTLEQIAQALHGANKKVQLIYAFNGNGKTRLSRALKDLVAPKADDAEAPAPSRNKILYYNAFTEDLFYWDNDLLDDAEPKLKIQPNSFTDWILLEQGQEPNITRHFQHYTNDKLTPNFNEEYQRPGPDGTAQTIKAFSEVTFSLETGDTHTGNFKISKGEESNFIWSVFYTLLEVVVDVLSVPEPAERETTQFDQ
;
A
#
# COMPACT_ATOMS: atom_id res chain seq x y z
N MET A 1 -34.75 12.58 11.38
CA MET A 1 -33.75 11.79 12.15
C MET A 1 -32.50 11.69 11.31
N SER A 2 -31.32 11.97 11.86
CA SER A 2 -30.06 11.78 11.13
C SER A 2 -29.80 10.28 10.94
N GLN A 3 -29.41 9.87 9.74
CA GLN A 3 -28.97 8.50 9.49
C GLN A 3 -27.71 8.18 10.29
N THR A 4 -27.57 6.94 10.77
CA THR A 4 -26.31 6.47 11.37
C THR A 4 -25.28 6.16 10.28
N LEU A 5 -24.00 6.04 10.65
CA LEU A 5 -22.94 5.71 9.68
C LEU A 5 -23.17 4.33 9.03
N GLU A 6 -23.72 3.38 9.78
CA GLU A 6 -24.05 2.04 9.31
C GLU A 6 -25.19 2.09 8.28
N GLN A 7 -26.21 2.92 8.52
CA GLN A 7 -27.30 3.14 7.57
C GLN A 7 -26.81 3.78 6.27
N ILE A 8 -25.88 4.73 6.38
CA ILE A 8 -25.24 5.34 5.20
C ILE A 8 -24.43 4.29 4.44
N ALA A 9 -23.62 3.47 5.14
CA ALA A 9 -22.84 2.40 4.51
C ALA A 9 -23.73 1.37 3.79
N GLN A 10 -24.85 0.97 4.40
CA GLN A 10 -25.84 0.10 3.77
C GLN A 10 -26.48 0.73 2.52
N ALA A 11 -26.85 2.01 2.60
CA ALA A 11 -27.40 2.74 1.46
C ALA A 11 -26.40 2.83 0.30
N LEU A 12 -25.12 3.09 0.60
CA LEU A 12 -24.04 3.13 -0.40
C LEU A 12 -23.84 1.75 -1.04
N HIS A 13 -23.79 0.69 -0.24
CA HIS A 13 -23.65 -0.67 -0.75
C HIS A 13 -24.85 -1.08 -1.63
N GLY A 14 -26.07 -0.68 -1.25
CA GLY A 14 -27.30 -0.99 -1.98
C GLY A 14 -27.61 -0.09 -3.18
N ALA A 15 -26.88 0.99 -3.41
CA ALA A 15 -27.21 2.00 -4.43
C ALA A 15 -27.10 1.50 -5.88
N ASN A 16 -26.54 0.30 -6.11
CA ASN A 16 -26.28 -0.28 -7.42
C ASN A 16 -25.61 0.72 -8.40
N LYS A 17 -24.60 1.43 -7.91
CA LYS A 17 -23.80 2.39 -8.68
C LYS A 17 -22.37 1.88 -8.78
N LYS A 18 -21.81 1.91 -10.00
CA LYS A 18 -20.41 1.56 -10.25
C LYS A 18 -19.42 2.51 -9.56
N VAL A 19 -19.75 3.80 -9.51
CA VAL A 19 -18.93 4.85 -8.90
C VAL A 19 -19.82 5.74 -8.04
N GLN A 20 -19.38 6.00 -6.82
CA GLN A 20 -20.04 6.91 -5.88
C GLN A 20 -18.98 7.84 -5.27
N LEU A 21 -19.17 9.15 -5.43
CA LEU A 21 -18.28 10.17 -4.86
C LEU A 21 -18.98 10.85 -3.68
N ILE A 22 -18.32 10.87 -2.53
CA ILE A 22 -18.85 11.44 -1.29
C ILE A 22 -17.89 12.52 -0.80
N TYR A 23 -18.40 13.73 -0.61
CA TYR A 23 -17.65 14.84 -0.04
C TYR A 23 -18.18 15.19 1.35
N ALA A 24 -17.27 15.39 2.30
CA ALA A 24 -17.62 15.84 3.65
C ALA A 24 -16.46 16.62 4.28
N PHE A 25 -16.78 17.61 5.12
CA PHE A 25 -15.78 18.34 5.91
C PHE A 25 -14.99 17.43 6.87
N ASN A 26 -13.88 17.94 7.39
CA ASN A 26 -13.07 17.25 8.39
C ASN A 26 -13.87 17.05 9.70
N GLY A 27 -13.61 15.95 10.41
CA GLY A 27 -14.36 15.60 11.61
C GLY A 27 -15.71 14.90 11.37
N ASN A 28 -16.24 14.87 10.15
CA ASN A 28 -17.54 14.23 9.83
C ASN A 28 -17.50 12.69 9.72
N GLY A 29 -16.45 12.04 10.24
CA GLY A 29 -16.40 10.57 10.30
C GLY A 29 -16.20 9.85 8.96
N LYS A 30 -15.63 10.48 7.92
CA LYS A 30 -15.29 9.84 6.63
C LYS A 30 -14.56 8.50 6.81
N THR A 31 -13.55 8.49 7.69
CA THR A 31 -12.77 7.29 8.02
C THR A 31 -13.59 6.22 8.74
N ARG A 32 -14.59 6.61 9.54
CA ARG A 32 -15.51 5.65 10.19
C ARG A 32 -16.49 5.08 9.18
N LEU A 33 -16.98 5.89 8.24
CA LEU A 33 -17.85 5.45 7.15
C LEU A 33 -17.15 4.41 6.25
N SER A 34 -15.88 4.64 5.89
CA SER A 34 -15.15 3.70 5.04
C SER A 34 -14.86 2.37 5.76
N ARG A 35 -14.65 2.39 7.08
CA ARG A 35 -14.59 1.16 7.90
C ARG A 35 -15.94 0.43 7.94
N ALA A 36 -17.04 1.15 8.15
CA ALA A 36 -18.38 0.53 8.15
C ALA A 36 -18.70 -0.11 6.78
N LEU A 37 -18.32 0.53 5.67
CA LEU A 37 -18.45 -0.07 4.34
C LEU A 37 -17.54 -1.29 4.17
N LYS A 38 -16.30 -1.23 4.68
CA LYS A 38 -15.37 -2.37 4.66
C LYS A 38 -15.95 -3.58 5.37
N ASP A 39 -16.54 -3.38 6.55
CA ASP A 39 -17.11 -4.46 7.35
C ASP A 39 -18.35 -5.10 6.68
N LEU A 40 -19.08 -4.37 5.83
CA LEU A 40 -20.19 -4.90 5.03
C LEU A 40 -19.72 -5.78 3.86
N VAL A 41 -18.64 -5.38 3.18
CA VAL A 41 -18.14 -6.05 1.96
C VAL A 41 -17.20 -7.21 2.29
N ALA A 42 -16.37 -7.04 3.32
CA ALA A 42 -15.38 -8.00 3.79
C ALA A 42 -15.46 -8.12 5.33
N PRO A 43 -16.54 -8.74 5.85
CA PRO A 43 -16.69 -8.95 7.29
C PRO A 43 -15.50 -9.75 7.83
N LYS A 44 -15.06 -9.42 9.05
CA LYS A 44 -14.07 -10.24 9.76
C LYS A 44 -14.72 -11.60 10.01
N ALA A 45 -14.12 -12.67 9.48
CA ALA A 45 -14.56 -14.02 9.80
C ALA A 45 -14.18 -14.30 11.24
N ASP A 46 -15.16 -14.52 12.11
CA ASP A 46 -14.92 -14.88 13.52
C ASP A 46 -14.45 -16.34 13.69
N ASP A 47 -14.52 -17.19 12.64
CA ASP A 47 -14.27 -18.64 12.72
C ASP A 47 -13.72 -19.28 11.40
N ALA A 48 -12.95 -18.55 10.60
CA ALA A 48 -12.30 -19.13 9.41
C ALA A 48 -10.79 -19.35 9.66
N GLU A 49 -10.31 -20.59 9.45
CA GLU A 49 -8.89 -20.98 9.57
C GLU A 49 -7.92 -20.13 8.74
N ALA A 50 -8.42 -19.42 7.71
CA ALA A 50 -7.72 -18.31 7.06
C ALA A 50 -8.74 -17.37 6.41
N PRO A 51 -9.03 -16.17 6.96
CA PRO A 51 -9.88 -15.20 6.29
C PRO A 51 -9.23 -14.80 4.95
N ALA A 52 -10.00 -14.86 3.85
CA ALA A 52 -9.54 -14.37 2.56
C ALA A 52 -9.05 -12.92 2.72
N PRO A 53 -7.88 -12.56 2.17
CA PRO A 53 -7.31 -11.24 2.42
C PRO A 53 -8.29 -10.18 1.90
N SER A 54 -8.56 -9.16 2.72
CA SER A 54 -9.54 -8.11 2.39
C SER A 54 -9.26 -7.43 1.05
N ARG A 55 -8.01 -7.52 0.56
CA ARG A 55 -7.57 -7.06 -0.76
C ARG A 55 -8.41 -7.63 -1.91
N ASN A 56 -8.94 -8.84 -1.80
CA ASN A 56 -9.70 -9.50 -2.86
C ASN A 56 -11.04 -8.81 -3.15
N LYS A 57 -11.57 -8.05 -2.18
CA LYS A 57 -12.83 -7.30 -2.34
C LYS A 57 -12.65 -5.79 -2.24
N ILE A 58 -11.57 -5.34 -1.60
CA ILE A 58 -11.28 -3.93 -1.31
C ILE A 58 -9.79 -3.68 -1.48
N LEU A 59 -9.44 -2.92 -2.53
CA LEU A 59 -8.05 -2.58 -2.84
C LEU A 59 -7.50 -1.44 -1.96
N TYR A 60 -8.35 -0.45 -1.64
CA TYR A 60 -7.97 0.74 -0.88
C TYR A 60 -9.18 1.26 -0.11
N TYR A 61 -9.05 1.57 1.19
CA TYR A 61 -10.24 1.99 1.96
C TYR A 61 -10.10 3.11 3.00
N ASN A 62 -8.91 3.68 3.27
CA ASN A 62 -8.81 4.83 4.21
C ASN A 62 -7.39 5.42 4.31
N ALA A 63 -7.23 6.49 5.10
CA ALA A 63 -5.93 7.02 5.54
C ALA A 63 -5.00 6.00 6.25
N PHE A 64 -5.50 4.83 6.69
CA PHE A 64 -4.64 3.82 7.31
C PHE A 64 -3.76 3.09 6.28
N THR A 65 -4.07 3.19 4.99
CA THR A 65 -3.20 2.66 3.94
C THR A 65 -1.99 3.57 3.69
N GLU A 66 -2.11 4.88 3.93
CA GLU A 66 -0.95 5.78 3.96
C GLU A 66 -0.10 5.53 5.22
N ASP A 67 -0.75 5.22 6.36
CA ASP A 67 -0.07 4.83 7.61
C ASP A 67 0.72 3.49 7.50
N LEU A 68 0.61 2.77 6.38
CA LEU A 68 1.49 1.62 6.11
C LEU A 68 2.95 2.04 5.98
N PHE A 69 3.20 3.28 5.59
CA PHE A 69 4.53 3.81 5.35
C PHE A 69 4.91 4.78 6.47
N TYR A 70 6.08 4.57 7.06
CA TYR A 70 6.56 5.46 8.11
C TYR A 70 8.08 5.58 8.08
N TRP A 71 8.59 6.78 8.36
CA TRP A 71 10.03 7.00 8.42
C TRP A 71 10.63 6.43 9.70
N ASP A 72 11.64 5.60 9.53
CA ASP A 72 12.64 5.33 10.56
C ASP A 72 13.82 6.26 10.31
N ASN A 73 13.93 7.30 11.13
CA ASN A 73 15.02 8.29 11.03
C ASN A 73 16.17 7.98 12.00
N ASP A 74 16.11 6.84 12.69
CA ASP A 74 17.08 6.38 13.69
C ASP A 74 17.85 7.51 14.41
N LEU A 75 17.12 8.27 15.23
CA LEU A 75 17.64 9.46 15.91
C LEU A 75 18.73 9.16 16.94
N LEU A 76 18.97 7.88 17.26
CA LEU A 76 19.89 7.44 18.30
C LEU A 76 21.24 6.98 17.74
N ASP A 77 21.23 6.25 16.63
CA ASP A 77 22.43 5.60 16.08
C ASP A 77 22.96 6.26 14.78
N ASP A 78 22.45 7.44 14.41
CA ASP A 78 22.83 8.19 13.19
C ASP A 78 22.73 7.34 11.92
N ALA A 79 21.78 6.39 11.90
CA ALA A 79 21.61 5.46 10.78
C ALA A 79 20.92 6.15 9.61
N GLU A 80 21.19 5.64 8.40
CA GLU A 80 20.64 6.20 7.18
C GLU A 80 19.10 6.20 7.19
N PRO A 81 18.46 7.32 6.78
CA PRO A 81 17.01 7.45 6.83
C PRO A 81 16.36 6.46 5.88
N LYS A 82 15.36 5.73 6.37
CA LYS A 82 14.63 4.73 5.58
C LYS A 82 13.12 4.83 5.80
N LEU A 83 12.37 4.55 4.75
CA LEU A 83 10.92 4.44 4.81
C LEU A 83 10.56 2.98 5.06
N LYS A 84 9.92 2.68 6.19
CA LYS A 84 9.46 1.34 6.55
C LYS A 84 8.05 1.09 6.06
N ILE A 85 7.80 -0.15 5.69
CA ILE A 85 6.50 -0.67 5.27
C ILE A 85 5.99 -1.61 6.37
N GLN A 86 4.84 -1.28 6.95
CA GLN A 86 4.15 -2.15 7.91
C GLN A 86 3.79 -3.48 7.25
N PRO A 87 4.01 -4.63 7.90
CA PRO A 87 3.62 -5.93 7.34
C PRO A 87 2.13 -5.97 7.01
N ASN A 88 1.81 -6.23 5.75
CA ASN A 88 0.44 -6.32 5.29
C ASN A 88 0.36 -7.17 4.01
N SER A 89 -0.77 -7.85 3.83
CA SER A 89 -0.95 -8.72 2.67
C SER A 89 -0.97 -7.95 1.34
N PHE A 90 -1.22 -6.65 1.34
CA PHE A 90 -1.27 -5.87 0.11
C PHE A 90 0.14 -5.66 -0.47
N THR A 91 1.08 -5.13 0.32
CA THR A 91 2.45 -4.87 -0.16
C THR A 91 3.21 -6.16 -0.42
N ASP A 92 2.96 -7.21 0.38
CA ASP A 92 3.55 -8.53 0.13
C ASP A 92 3.15 -9.06 -1.25
N TRP A 93 1.88 -8.92 -1.64
CA TRP A 93 1.42 -9.39 -2.95
C TRP A 93 2.03 -8.60 -4.11
N ILE A 94 1.98 -7.27 -4.05
CA ILE A 94 2.44 -6.44 -5.18
C ILE A 94 3.97 -6.49 -5.34
N LEU A 95 4.73 -6.62 -4.24
CA LEU A 95 6.19 -6.62 -4.25
C LEU A 95 6.77 -8.03 -4.37
N LEU A 96 6.35 -8.98 -3.53
CA LEU A 96 6.93 -10.34 -3.50
C LEU A 96 6.32 -11.27 -4.55
N GLU A 97 4.99 -11.27 -4.68
CA GLU A 97 4.30 -12.21 -5.59
C GLU A 97 4.30 -11.69 -7.04
N GLN A 98 4.04 -10.39 -7.23
CA GLN A 98 3.91 -9.78 -8.55
C GLN A 98 5.19 -9.10 -9.07
N GLY A 99 6.20 -8.89 -8.21
CA GLY A 99 7.48 -8.32 -8.61
C GLY A 99 7.40 -6.91 -9.21
N GLN A 100 6.45 -6.09 -8.77
CA GLN A 100 6.10 -4.82 -9.42
C GLN A 100 6.97 -3.63 -9.01
N GLU A 101 8.05 -3.86 -8.26
CA GLU A 101 9.03 -2.84 -7.88
C GLU A 101 9.48 -1.97 -9.08
N PRO A 102 9.82 -2.53 -10.27
CA PRO A 102 10.22 -1.72 -11.42
C PRO A 102 9.11 -0.77 -11.91
N ASN A 103 7.84 -1.18 -11.84
CA ASN A 103 6.72 -0.33 -12.24
C ASN A 103 6.45 0.76 -11.20
N ILE A 104 6.57 0.45 -9.91
CA ILE A 104 6.50 1.43 -8.82
C ILE A 104 7.58 2.49 -9.00
N THR A 105 8.82 2.07 -9.25
CA THR A 105 9.97 2.94 -9.53
C THR A 105 9.69 3.83 -10.75
N ARG A 106 9.22 3.25 -11.86
CA ARG A 106 8.88 3.99 -13.09
C ARG A 106 7.81 5.06 -12.86
N HIS A 107 6.73 4.72 -12.16
CA HIS A 107 5.65 5.68 -11.87
C HIS A 107 6.12 6.79 -10.93
N PHE A 108 6.88 6.43 -9.91
CA PHE A 108 7.42 7.40 -8.96
C PHE A 108 8.35 8.41 -9.66
N GLN A 109 9.28 7.92 -10.48
CA GLN A 109 10.18 8.75 -11.29
C GLN A 109 9.41 9.64 -12.26
N HIS A 110 8.34 9.11 -12.88
CA HIS A 110 7.48 9.88 -13.79
C HIS A 110 6.84 11.11 -13.12
N TYR A 111 6.38 10.97 -11.88
CA TYR A 111 5.72 12.05 -11.13
C TYR A 111 6.68 12.90 -10.28
N THR A 112 7.98 12.57 -10.26
CA THR A 112 8.99 13.30 -9.48
C THR A 112 10.20 13.67 -10.33
N ASN A 113 11.25 12.86 -10.30
CA ASN A 113 12.52 13.06 -10.98
C ASN A 113 13.00 11.70 -11.52
N ASP A 114 13.39 11.66 -12.79
CA ASP A 114 13.82 10.44 -13.49
C ASP A 114 15.09 9.80 -12.92
N LYS A 115 15.82 10.53 -12.07
CA LYS A 115 17.04 10.07 -11.38
C LYS A 115 16.80 9.67 -9.94
N LEU A 116 15.62 9.91 -9.39
CA LEU A 116 15.30 9.61 -7.99
C LEU A 116 14.83 8.15 -7.90
N THR A 117 15.70 7.27 -7.43
CA THR A 117 15.46 5.83 -7.40
C THR A 117 15.08 5.37 -5.99
N PRO A 118 13.89 4.77 -5.78
CA PRO A 118 13.57 4.05 -4.57
C PRO A 118 14.22 2.65 -4.62
N ASN A 119 14.89 2.25 -3.56
CA ASN A 119 15.59 0.97 -3.46
C ASN A 119 14.94 0.16 -2.35
N PHE A 120 14.34 -0.97 -2.70
CA PHE A 120 13.77 -1.90 -1.74
C PHE A 120 14.84 -2.83 -1.19
N ASN A 121 14.81 -3.08 0.11
CA ASN A 121 15.80 -3.94 0.74
C ASN A 121 15.61 -5.42 0.35
N GLU A 122 16.72 -6.15 0.23
CA GLU A 122 16.71 -7.61 0.28
C GLU A 122 16.53 -8.09 1.73
N GLU A 123 16.26 -9.39 1.95
CA GLU A 123 16.25 -9.93 3.31
C GLU A 123 17.65 -9.88 3.92
N TYR A 124 17.77 -9.33 5.12
CA TYR A 124 19.04 -9.26 5.83
C TYR A 124 18.87 -9.37 7.35
N GLN A 125 19.96 -9.67 8.07
CA GLN A 125 19.96 -9.73 9.53
C GLN A 125 20.64 -8.52 10.13
N ARG A 126 20.06 -8.01 11.22
CA ARG A 126 20.68 -6.96 12.05
C ARG A 126 20.64 -7.33 13.53
N PRO A 127 21.57 -6.84 14.36
CA PRO A 127 21.48 -7.01 15.81
C PRO A 127 20.20 -6.35 16.33
N GLY A 128 19.44 -7.10 17.12
CA GLY A 128 18.31 -6.59 17.89
C GLY A 128 18.77 -5.90 19.18
N PRO A 129 17.86 -5.21 19.89
CA PRO A 129 18.18 -4.48 21.12
C PRO A 129 18.76 -5.36 22.25
N ASP A 130 18.50 -6.66 22.21
CA ASP A 130 18.95 -7.67 23.16
C ASP A 130 20.19 -8.45 22.68
N GLY A 131 20.80 -8.04 21.55
CA GLY A 131 21.93 -8.71 20.93
C GLY A 131 21.57 -9.97 20.13
N THR A 132 20.28 -10.29 20.00
CA THR A 132 19.83 -11.40 19.13
C THR A 132 19.79 -10.97 17.66
N ALA A 133 19.96 -11.90 16.72
CA ALA A 133 19.83 -11.57 15.30
C ALA A 133 18.35 -11.37 14.93
N GLN A 134 17.98 -10.14 14.56
CA GLN A 134 16.67 -9.81 14.01
C GLN A 134 16.72 -9.91 12.49
N THR A 135 15.82 -10.71 11.91
CA THR A 135 15.64 -10.79 10.46
C THR A 135 14.74 -9.65 9.99
N ILE A 136 15.25 -8.84 9.06
CA ILE A 136 14.52 -7.81 8.33
C ILE A 136 14.10 -8.41 7.00
N LYS A 137 12.80 -8.48 6.77
CA LYS A 137 12.22 -9.10 5.57
C LYS A 137 12.57 -8.29 4.33
N ALA A 138 12.70 -8.95 3.19
CA ALA A 138 12.77 -8.28 1.90
C ALA A 138 11.54 -7.37 1.70
N PHE A 139 11.73 -6.25 1.00
CA PHE A 139 10.69 -5.26 0.67
C PHE A 139 9.96 -4.67 1.88
N SER A 140 10.59 -4.64 3.05
CA SER A 140 10.03 -4.03 4.27
C SER A 140 10.60 -2.64 4.56
N GLU A 141 11.67 -2.25 3.89
CA GLU A 141 12.35 -0.96 4.00
C GLU A 141 12.67 -0.43 2.59
N VAL A 142 12.54 0.88 2.41
CA VAL A 142 12.84 1.60 1.18
C VAL A 142 13.81 2.73 1.48
N THR A 143 14.91 2.79 0.74
CA THR A 143 15.82 3.94 0.74
C THR A 143 15.75 4.67 -0.59
N PHE A 144 16.22 5.92 -0.62
CA PHE A 144 16.16 6.75 -1.81
C PHE A 144 17.53 7.30 -2.13
N SER A 145 17.89 7.25 -3.41
CA SER A 145 19.16 7.74 -3.93
C SER A 145 18.96 8.46 -5.25
N LEU A 146 19.93 9.29 -5.63
CA LEU A 146 19.98 9.94 -6.93
C LEU A 146 21.04 9.28 -7.78
N GLU A 147 20.62 8.83 -8.96
CA GLU A 147 21.52 8.33 -9.98
C GLU A 147 22.02 9.51 -10.84
N THR A 148 23.24 9.95 -10.57
CA THR A 148 23.89 11.01 -11.37
C THR A 148 25.19 10.50 -11.98
N GLY A 149 25.13 9.99 -13.21
CA GLY A 149 26.30 9.50 -13.94
C GLY A 149 27.03 8.42 -13.12
N ASP A 150 28.33 8.61 -12.88
CA ASP A 150 29.18 7.69 -12.10
C ASP A 150 29.11 7.89 -10.58
N THR A 151 28.27 8.81 -10.10
CA THR A 151 28.15 9.14 -8.67
C THR A 151 26.77 8.76 -8.13
N HIS A 152 26.76 7.78 -7.22
CA HIS A 152 25.63 7.44 -6.38
C HIS A 152 25.66 8.35 -5.15
N THR A 153 24.62 9.16 -4.96
CA THR A 153 24.45 9.86 -3.67
C THR A 153 24.10 8.82 -2.62
N GLY A 154 24.65 8.92 -1.41
CA GLY A 154 24.21 8.11 -0.27
C GLY A 154 22.70 8.25 -0.02
N ASN A 155 22.14 7.35 0.79
CA ASN A 155 20.71 7.34 1.06
C ASN A 155 20.27 8.63 1.76
N PHE A 156 19.17 9.23 1.30
CA PHE A 156 18.65 10.46 1.87
C PHE A 156 17.13 10.42 2.04
N LYS A 157 16.65 11.31 2.91
CA LYS A 157 15.23 11.52 3.13
C LYS A 157 14.65 12.42 2.06
N ILE A 158 13.65 11.91 1.33
CA ILE A 158 12.89 12.67 0.34
C ILE A 158 11.90 13.64 1.01
N SER A 159 11.44 14.64 0.27
CA SER A 159 10.45 15.61 0.73
C SER A 159 9.10 14.96 1.01
N LYS A 160 8.24 15.63 1.79
CA LYS A 160 6.87 15.15 2.06
C LYS A 160 6.01 14.99 0.80
N GLY A 161 6.24 15.82 -0.22
CA GLY A 161 5.56 15.70 -1.51
C GLY A 161 6.02 14.47 -2.28
N GLU A 162 7.34 14.22 -2.33
CA GLU A 162 7.90 13.01 -2.94
C GLU A 162 7.48 11.74 -2.20
N GLU A 163 7.45 11.75 -0.86
CA GLU A 163 6.92 10.64 -0.05
C GLU A 163 5.48 10.32 -0.45
N SER A 164 4.63 11.34 -0.61
CA SER A 164 3.26 11.14 -1.08
C SER A 164 3.21 10.56 -2.49
N ASN A 165 4.03 11.08 -3.43
CA ASN A 165 4.11 10.55 -4.79
C ASN A 165 4.58 9.09 -4.82
N PHE A 166 5.55 8.72 -3.97
CA PHE A 166 6.02 7.33 -3.87
C PHE A 166 4.90 6.40 -3.40
N ILE A 167 4.23 6.76 -2.31
CA ILE A 167 3.11 5.99 -1.75
C ILE A 167 1.99 5.85 -2.80
N TRP A 168 1.64 6.93 -3.50
CA TRP A 168 0.66 6.87 -4.59
C TRP A 168 1.12 6.03 -5.78
N SER A 169 2.41 5.97 -6.07
CA SER A 169 2.96 5.11 -7.14
C SER A 169 2.81 3.63 -6.80
N VAL A 170 2.95 3.25 -5.52
CA VAL A 170 2.66 1.89 -5.05
C VAL A 170 1.19 1.53 -5.28
N PHE A 171 0.26 2.41 -4.89
CA PHE A 171 -1.18 2.17 -5.07
C PHE A 171 -1.63 2.25 -6.51
N TYR A 172 -1.03 3.12 -7.32
CA TYR A 172 -1.34 3.23 -8.72
C TYR A 172 -0.94 1.96 -9.47
N THR A 173 0.25 1.42 -9.18
CA THR A 173 0.71 0.13 -9.73
C THR A 173 -0.23 -1.01 -9.36
N LEU A 174 -0.72 -1.06 -8.11
CA LEU A 174 -1.74 -2.02 -7.71
C LEU A 174 -2.99 -1.92 -8.58
N LEU A 175 -3.51 -0.70 -8.76
CA LEU A 175 -4.73 -0.49 -9.53
C LEU A 175 -4.54 -0.91 -10.98
N GLU A 176 -3.39 -0.59 -11.59
CA GLU A 176 -3.04 -1.05 -12.94
C GLU A 176 -3.04 -2.58 -13.02
N VAL A 177 -2.31 -3.28 -12.15
CA VAL A 177 -2.25 -4.75 -12.16
C VAL A 177 -3.64 -5.38 -11.99
N VAL A 178 -4.46 -4.86 -11.07
CA VAL A 178 -5.81 -5.43 -10.87
C VAL A 178 -6.72 -5.17 -12.07
N VAL A 179 -6.65 -3.98 -12.67
CA VAL A 179 -7.40 -3.68 -13.88
C VAL A 179 -6.95 -4.56 -15.03
N ASP A 180 -5.65 -4.75 -15.20
CA ASP A 180 -5.08 -5.60 -16.26
C ASP A 180 -5.55 -7.04 -16.11
N VAL A 181 -5.47 -7.61 -14.90
CA VAL A 181 -5.98 -8.96 -14.60
C VAL A 181 -7.48 -9.07 -14.90
N LEU A 182 -8.29 -8.10 -14.47
CA LEU A 182 -9.74 -8.12 -14.69
C LEU A 182 -10.15 -7.81 -16.14
N SER A 183 -9.26 -7.23 -16.93
CA SER A 183 -9.49 -6.94 -18.35
C SER A 183 -9.43 -8.19 -19.23
N VAL A 184 -8.76 -9.25 -18.76
CA VAL A 184 -8.73 -10.56 -19.45
C VAL A 184 -10.13 -11.19 -19.38
N PRO A 185 -10.80 -11.41 -20.53
CA PRO A 185 -12.19 -11.89 -20.54
C PRO A 185 -12.33 -13.31 -20.01
N GLU A 186 -11.39 -14.20 -20.36
CA GLU A 186 -11.36 -15.60 -19.96
C GLU A 186 -10.70 -15.76 -18.58
N PRO A 187 -11.44 -16.14 -17.51
CA PRO A 187 -10.85 -16.25 -16.17
C PRO A 187 -9.73 -17.29 -16.08
N ALA A 188 -9.76 -18.32 -16.93
CA ALA A 188 -8.73 -19.35 -17.01
C ALA A 188 -7.39 -18.84 -17.59
N GLU A 189 -7.40 -17.69 -18.28
CA GLU A 189 -6.21 -17.06 -18.86
C GLU A 189 -5.67 -15.91 -18.01
N ARG A 190 -6.30 -15.61 -16.87
CA ARG A 190 -5.83 -14.59 -15.92
C ARG A 190 -4.57 -15.06 -15.20
N GLU A 191 -3.65 -14.13 -14.98
CA GLU A 191 -2.43 -14.38 -14.20
C GLU A 191 -2.73 -14.75 -12.74
N THR A 192 -3.91 -14.36 -12.24
CA THR A 192 -4.39 -14.72 -10.90
C THR A 192 -5.91 -14.79 -10.85
N THR A 193 -6.44 -15.76 -10.11
CA THR A 193 -7.89 -15.91 -9.87
C THR A 193 -8.37 -15.18 -8.62
N GLN A 194 -7.49 -14.43 -7.93
CA GLN A 194 -7.79 -13.80 -6.64
C GLN A 194 -8.89 -12.72 -6.72
N PHE A 195 -9.16 -12.19 -7.91
CA PHE A 195 -10.11 -11.11 -8.15
C PHE A 195 -11.38 -11.56 -8.91
N ASP A 196 -11.59 -12.87 -9.10
CA ASP A 196 -12.72 -13.40 -9.89
C ASP A 196 -14.06 -13.40 -9.14
N GLN A 197 -14.11 -12.90 -7.90
CA GLN A 197 -15.25 -12.99 -6.97
C GLN A 197 -16.15 -11.76 -6.97
#